data_AF-A0A074Y1G7-F1
#
_entry.id   AF-A0A074Y1G7-F1
#
_cell.length_a   1.000
_cell.length_b   1.000
_cell.length_c   1.000
_cell.angle_alpha   90.00
_cell.angle_beta   90.00
_cell.angle_gamma   90.00
#
_symmetry.space_group_name_H-M   'P 1'
#
loop_
_entity.id
_entity.type
_entity.pdbx_description
1 polymer ?
#
loop_
_entity_poly.entity_id
_entity_poly.type
_entity_poly.pdbx_seq_one_letter_code
_entity_poly.pdbx_strand_id
1 'polypeptide(L)'
;MTRKWKDGDVYAPHDLSGVEMSKWSKGQPKGRPKKDVFDMLKINPLNHYWNFSMMSEFMTEMGRIKHSKDTGLRPVNQRKVAKAVRRAIGLGLMPSVHRHPEILQPRGSLGR
;
A
#
# COMPACT_ATOMS: atom_id res chain seq x y z
N MET A 1 -13.08 12.57 -18.79
CA MET A 1 -11.65 12.97 -18.82
C MET A 1 -10.83 11.96 -18.03
N THR A 2 -9.72 11.45 -18.57
CA THR A 2 -8.96 10.32 -17.99
C THR A 2 -7.72 10.76 -17.19
N ARG A 3 -7.15 11.93 -17.49
CA ARG A 3 -6.08 12.57 -16.69
C ARG A 3 -6.66 13.48 -15.61
N LYS A 4 -6.07 13.40 -14.41
CA LYS A 4 -6.27 14.36 -13.33
C LYS A 4 -5.22 15.47 -13.46
N TRP A 5 -5.61 16.60 -14.03
CA TRP A 5 -4.77 17.79 -14.13
C TRP A 5 -4.51 18.38 -12.74
N LYS A 6 -3.32 18.97 -12.57
CA LYS A 6 -2.94 19.73 -11.39
C LYS A 6 -2.66 21.17 -11.77
N ASP A 7 -2.79 22.08 -10.80
CA ASP A 7 -2.44 23.47 -11.01
C ASP A 7 -0.94 23.58 -11.35
N GLY A 8 -0.63 24.34 -12.41
CA GLY A 8 0.73 24.48 -12.94
C GLY A 8 1.16 23.41 -13.95
N ASP A 9 0.34 22.38 -14.22
CA ASP A 9 0.59 21.47 -15.34
C ASP A 9 0.45 22.23 -16.67
N VAL A 10 1.54 22.29 -17.44
CA VAL A 10 1.52 22.80 -18.81
C VAL A 10 0.91 21.73 -19.73
N TYR A 11 0.05 22.15 -20.65
CA TYR A 11 -0.52 21.29 -21.68
C TYR A 11 -0.17 21.82 -23.08
N ALA A 12 0.04 20.90 -24.01
CA ALA A 12 0.03 21.16 -25.44
C ALA A 12 -1.32 20.74 -26.03
N PRO A 13 -1.75 21.29 -27.18
CA PRO A 13 -2.97 20.82 -27.85
C PRO A 13 -3.00 19.31 -28.11
N HIS A 14 -1.83 18.69 -28.33
CA HIS A 14 -1.69 17.24 -28.52
C HIS A 14 -2.06 16.41 -27.28
N ASP A 15 -1.89 16.98 -26.08
CA ASP A 15 -2.19 16.32 -24.80
C ASP A 15 -3.70 16.08 -24.62
N LEU A 16 -4.55 16.80 -25.35
CA LEU A 16 -6.01 16.65 -25.32
C LEU A 16 -6.52 15.61 -26.33
N SER A 17 -5.62 15.00 -27.11
CA SER A 17 -5.99 14.00 -28.11
C SER A 17 -6.49 12.70 -27.47
N GLY A 18 -7.37 11.98 -28.18
CA GLY A 18 -7.89 10.68 -27.70
C GLY A 18 -6.80 9.63 -27.45
N VAL A 19 -5.67 9.72 -28.16
CA VAL A 19 -4.52 8.82 -28.02
C VAL A 19 -3.81 9.05 -26.68
N GLU A 20 -3.47 10.31 -26.34
CA GLU A 20 -2.86 10.67 -25.05
C GLU A 20 -3.81 10.36 -23.89
N MET A 21 -5.09 10.68 -24.05
CA MET A 21 -6.12 10.34 -23.07
C MET A 21 -6.24 8.83 -22.84
N SER A 22 -6.03 8.00 -23.87
CA SER A 22 -6.00 6.54 -23.76
C SER A 22 -4.77 6.06 -22.99
N LYS A 23 -3.59 6.69 -23.17
CA LYS A 23 -2.39 6.36 -22.40
C LYS A 23 -2.59 6.62 -20.91
N TRP A 24 -3.25 7.72 -20.54
CA TRP A 24 -3.59 8.01 -19.14
C TRP A 24 -4.68 7.07 -18.60
N SER A 25 -5.62 6.64 -19.44
CA SER A 25 -6.62 5.64 -19.06
C SER A 25 -6.01 4.26 -18.80
N LYS A 26 -5.00 3.87 -19.59
CA LYS A 26 -4.39 2.54 -19.55
C LYS A 26 -3.18 2.44 -18.62
N GLY A 27 -2.52 3.56 -18.31
CA GLY A 27 -1.06 3.52 -18.23
C GLY A 27 -0.41 4.30 -17.09
N GLN A 28 -1.04 4.39 -15.93
CA GLN A 28 -0.24 4.35 -14.70
C GLN A 28 -0.76 3.15 -13.89
N PRO A 29 0.07 2.13 -13.57
CA PRO A 29 -0.33 1.13 -12.61
C PRO A 29 -0.72 1.89 -11.34
N LYS A 30 -2.02 2.00 -11.08
CA LYS A 30 -2.57 2.74 -9.96
C LYS A 30 -1.85 2.24 -8.70
N GLY A 31 -0.96 3.07 -8.16
CA GLY A 31 -0.36 2.81 -6.86
C GLY A 31 0.82 1.85 -6.79
N ARG A 32 1.61 1.60 -7.86
CA ARG A 32 2.94 1.01 -7.61
C ARG A 32 3.84 2.08 -6.98
N PRO A 33 4.26 1.94 -5.71
CA PRO A 33 5.16 2.92 -5.13
C PRO A 33 6.52 2.82 -5.86
N LYS A 34 6.99 3.97 -6.37
CA LYS A 34 8.27 4.05 -7.12
C LYS A 34 9.48 3.85 -6.20
N LYS A 35 9.32 4.12 -4.90
CA LYS A 35 10.36 4.01 -3.88
C LYS A 35 9.82 3.20 -2.71
N ASP A 36 10.71 2.44 -2.09
CA ASP A 36 10.43 1.66 -0.90
C ASP A 36 10.18 2.60 0.29
N VAL A 37 9.00 2.49 0.90
CA VAL A 37 8.55 3.35 2.00
C VAL A 37 9.44 3.19 3.24
N PHE A 38 9.92 1.97 3.52
CA PHE A 38 10.78 1.73 4.68
C PHE A 38 12.18 2.34 4.51
N ASP A 39 12.70 2.34 3.29
CA ASP A 39 13.98 3.00 2.98
C ASP A 39 13.87 4.53 3.01
N MET A 40 12.69 5.07 2.68
CA MET A 40 12.41 6.51 2.79
C MET A 40 12.25 6.95 4.24
N LEU A 41 11.47 6.21 5.02
CA LEU A 41 11.21 6.52 6.44
C LEU A 41 12.35 6.10 7.38
N LYS A 42 13.34 5.34 6.88
CA LYS A 42 14.46 4.78 7.67
C LYS A 42 14.01 3.92 8.85
N ILE A 43 12.92 3.17 8.64
CA ILE A 43 12.34 2.29 9.66
C ILE A 43 12.64 0.83 9.33
N ASN A 44 13.00 0.04 10.34
CA ASN A 44 13.14 -1.41 10.18
C ASN A 44 11.78 -2.11 10.45
N PRO A 45 11.14 -2.74 9.44
CA PRO A 45 9.83 -3.37 9.62
C PRO A 45 9.78 -4.41 10.74
N LEU A 46 10.90 -5.10 10.98
CA LEU A 46 10.99 -6.21 11.92
C LEU A 46 10.80 -5.79 13.39
N ASN A 47 11.07 -4.53 13.71
CA ASN A 47 10.95 -3.97 15.06
C ASN A 47 9.53 -3.51 15.38
N HIS A 48 8.68 -3.34 14.37
CA HIS A 48 7.34 -2.76 14.49
C HIS A 48 6.23 -3.78 14.20
N TYR A 49 6.48 -5.06 14.51
CA TYR A 49 5.50 -6.13 14.31
C TYR A 49 4.23 -5.96 15.16
N TRP A 50 4.30 -5.19 16.24
CA TRP A 50 3.18 -4.89 17.13
C TRP A 50 2.22 -3.85 16.56
N ASN A 51 2.65 -3.06 15.56
CA ASN A 51 1.80 -2.07 14.92
C ASN A 51 0.92 -2.75 13.86
N PHE A 52 -0.30 -3.14 14.28
CA PHE A 52 -1.27 -3.83 13.42
C PHE A 52 -1.71 -2.97 12.24
N SER A 53 -1.80 -1.64 12.40
CA SER A 53 -2.13 -0.72 11.30
C SER A 53 -1.06 -0.77 10.21
N MET A 54 0.21 -0.63 10.58
CA MET A 54 1.33 -0.67 9.62
C MET A 54 1.47 -2.02 8.92
N MET A 55 1.32 -3.14 9.66
CA MET A 55 1.44 -4.48 9.08
C MET A 55 0.26 -4.83 8.18
N SER A 56 -0.96 -4.38 8.51
CA SER A 56 -2.16 -4.65 7.72
C SER A 56 -2.12 -4.08 6.30
N GLU A 57 -1.38 -2.99 6.09
CA GLU A 57 -1.20 -2.38 4.76
C GLU A 57 -0.48 -3.35 3.79
N PHE A 58 0.37 -4.24 4.32
CA PHE A 58 1.09 -5.24 3.53
C PHE A 58 0.36 -6.60 3.48
N MET A 59 -0.89 -6.65 3.95
CA MET A 59 -1.76 -7.83 3.90
C MET A 59 -2.94 -7.60 2.97
N THR A 60 -3.42 -8.66 2.34
CA THR A 60 -4.68 -8.66 1.60
C THR A 60 -5.85 -8.66 2.59
N GLU A 61 -7.06 -8.41 2.09
CA GLU A 61 -8.27 -8.50 2.91
C GLU A 61 -8.45 -9.89 3.54
N MET A 62 -7.97 -10.93 2.85
CA MET A 62 -7.98 -12.32 3.31
C MET A 62 -6.77 -12.69 4.20
N GLY A 63 -6.02 -11.71 4.69
CA GLY A 63 -4.89 -11.94 5.60
C GLY A 63 -3.62 -12.52 4.97
N ARG A 64 -3.54 -12.60 3.63
CA ARG A 64 -2.32 -13.08 2.94
C ARG A 64 -1.32 -11.94 2.80
N ILE A 65 -0.02 -12.22 2.87
CA ILE A 65 1.01 -11.20 2.61
C ILE A 65 0.98 -10.83 1.13
N LYS A 66 0.87 -9.53 0.82
CA LYS A 66 0.85 -9.00 -0.55
C LYS A 66 2.14 -9.34 -1.30
N HIS A 67 2.06 -9.55 -2.62
CA HIS A 67 3.25 -9.82 -3.44
C HIS A 67 4.11 -8.55 -3.59
N SER A 68 5.40 -8.71 -3.91
CA SER A 68 6.33 -7.57 -4.13
C SER A 68 5.88 -6.62 -5.24
N LYS A 69 5.10 -7.13 -6.21
CA LYS A 69 4.47 -6.36 -7.28
C LYS A 69 3.44 -5.36 -6.75
N ASP A 70 2.74 -5.73 -5.68
CA ASP A 70 1.67 -4.93 -5.08
C ASP A 70 2.24 -4.00 -4.00
N THR A 71 3.26 -4.45 -3.26
CA THR A 71 3.87 -3.67 -2.17
C THR A 71 4.91 -2.67 -2.68
N GLY A 72 5.53 -2.96 -3.83
CA GLY A 72 6.61 -2.17 -4.42
C GLY A 72 7.85 -2.02 -3.53
N LEU A 73 8.01 -2.88 -2.53
CA LEU A 73 9.18 -2.89 -1.64
C LEU A 73 10.38 -3.58 -2.30
N ARG A 74 11.59 -3.23 -1.85
CA ARG A 74 12.79 -3.97 -2.23
C ARG A 74 12.74 -5.39 -1.67
N PRO A 75 13.38 -6.38 -2.34
CA PRO A 75 13.35 -7.78 -1.89
C PRO A 75 13.81 -7.98 -0.44
N VAL A 76 14.79 -7.18 0.02
CA VAL A 76 15.29 -7.22 1.40
C VAL A 76 14.21 -6.79 2.40
N ASN A 77 13.55 -5.66 2.15
CA ASN A 77 12.51 -5.14 3.03
C ASN A 77 11.22 -5.95 2.95
N GLN A 78 10.86 -6.46 1.77
CA GLN A 78 9.75 -7.40 1.60
C GLN A 78 9.92 -8.64 2.50
N ARG A 79 11.14 -9.22 2.58
CA ARG A 79 11.42 -10.35 3.49
C ARG A 79 11.28 -9.95 4.97
N LYS A 80 11.74 -8.75 5.34
CA LYS A 80 11.61 -8.23 6.72
C LYS A 80 10.15 -8.01 7.11
N VAL A 81 9.36 -7.39 6.23
CA VAL A 81 7.90 -7.21 6.42
C VAL A 81 7.22 -8.57 6.54
N ALA A 82 7.50 -9.50 5.63
CA ALA A 82 6.90 -10.82 5.68
C ALA A 82 7.24 -11.57 6.98
N LYS A 83 8.46 -11.41 7.51
CA LYS A 83 8.86 -11.94 8.82
C LYS A 83 8.14 -11.25 9.98
N ALA A 84 7.98 -9.93 9.92
CA ALA A 84 7.25 -9.15 10.92
C ALA A 84 5.77 -9.55 10.99
N VAL A 85 5.10 -9.67 9.84
CA VAL A 85 3.69 -10.12 9.76
C VAL A 85 3.53 -11.54 10.31
N ARG A 86 4.38 -12.49 9.88
CA ARG A 86 4.34 -13.86 10.43
C ARG A 86 4.58 -13.91 11.94
N ARG A 87 5.47 -13.06 12.46
CA ARG A 87 5.71 -12.93 13.90
C ARG A 87 4.46 -12.39 14.61
N ALA A 88 3.84 -11.33 14.10
CA ALA A 88 2.64 -10.75 14.70
C ALA A 88 1.48 -11.76 14.75
N ILE A 89 1.28 -12.53 13.68
CA ILE A 89 0.28 -13.61 13.63
C ILE A 89 0.63 -14.73 14.62
N GLY A 90 1.89 -15.19 14.64
CA GLY A 90 2.32 -16.27 15.54
C GLY A 90 2.25 -15.90 17.02
N LEU A 91 2.36 -14.62 17.36
CA LEU A 91 2.18 -14.11 18.73
C LEU A 91 0.71 -13.83 19.09
N GLY A 92 -0.23 -13.98 18.15
CA GLY A 92 -1.66 -13.69 18.39
C GLY A 92 -2.03 -12.20 18.37
N LEU A 93 -1.14 -11.32 17.89
CA LEU A 93 -1.39 -9.88 17.80
C LEU A 93 -2.22 -9.50 16.55
N MET A 94 -2.23 -10.35 15.52
CA MET A 94 -2.93 -10.09 14.26
C MET A 94 -3.66 -11.34 13.77
N PRO A 95 -4.87 -11.20 13.20
CA PRO A 95 -5.57 -12.30 12.57
C PRO A 95 -4.87 -12.78 11.29
N SER A 96 -4.99 -14.08 11.00
CA SER A 96 -4.38 -14.73 9.83
C SER A 96 -5.27 -14.71 8.58
N VAL A 97 -6.59 -14.61 8.74
CA VAL A 97 -7.58 -14.79 7.65
C VAL A 97 -8.31 -13.52 7.25
N HIS A 98 -8.18 -12.45 8.04
CA HIS A 98 -8.79 -11.15 7.78
C HIS A 98 -7.88 -10.03 8.26
N ARG A 99 -8.21 -8.77 7.96
CA ARG A 99 -7.53 -7.61 8.56
C ARG A 99 -7.90 -7.47 10.04
N HIS A 100 -7.06 -6.78 10.81
CA HIS A 100 -7.33 -6.53 12.23
C HIS A 100 -8.71 -5.87 12.42
N PRO A 101 -9.55 -6.32 13.37
CA PRO A 101 -10.93 -5.86 13.52
C PRO A 101 -11.05 -4.35 13.75
N GLU A 102 -10.14 -3.76 14.53
CA GLU A 102 -10.10 -2.29 14.76
C GLU A 102 -9.90 -1.47 13.48
N ILE A 103 -9.37 -2.07 12.41
CA ILE A 103 -9.20 -1.40 11.11
C ILE A 103 -10.49 -1.49 10.28
N LEU A 104 -11.27 -2.55 10.48
CA LEU A 104 -12.53 -2.79 9.77
C LEU A 104 -13.68 -1.99 10.38
N GLN A 105 -13.57 -1.62 11.66
CA GLN A 105 -14.57 -0.83 12.34
C GLN A 105 -14.70 0.57 11.71
N PRO A 106 -15.92 1.09 11.50
CA PRO A 106 -16.12 2.46 11.05
C PRO A 106 -15.55 3.44 12.08
N ARG A 107 -14.87 4.49 11.60
CA ARG A 107 -14.42 5.60 12.45
C ARG A 107 -15.65 6.27 13.10
N GLY A 108 -15.99 5.86 14.31
CA GLY A 108 -17.14 6.36 15.08
C GLY A 108 -17.97 5.30 15.82
N SER A 109 -17.70 4.00 15.66
CA SER A 109 -18.44 2.95 16.37
C SER A 109 -18.01 2.75 17.83
N LEU A 110 -16.77 3.10 18.16
CA LEU A 110 -16.28 3.13 19.53
C LEU A 110 -16.43 4.57 20.01
N GLY A 111 -17.28 4.82 21.01
CA GLY A 111 -17.49 6.14 21.60
C GLY A 111 -16.27 6.66 22.38
N ARG A 112 -15.13 6.79 21.71
CA ARG A 112 -13.91 7.45 22.15
C ARG A 112 -13.44 8.45 21.10
#